data_AF-A0A2A4QTA8-F1
#
_entry.id   AF-A0A2A4QTA8-F1
#
_cell.length_a   1.000
_cell.length_b   1.000
_cell.length_c   1.000
_cell.angle_alpha   90.00
_cell.angle_beta   90.00
_cell.angle_gamma   90.00
#
_symmetry.space_group_name_H-M   'P 1'
#
loop_
_entity.id
_entity.type
_entity.pdbx_description
1 polymer ?
#
loop_
_entity_poly.entity_id
_entity_poly.type
_entity_poly.pdbx_seq_one_letter_code
_entity_poly.pdbx_strand_id
1 'polypeptide(L)'
;MFYYLKTRKLKIQNSQQKQQGLNYARTLDSISENNFKEKIYCFGSLHILNSKDIDIALNLSPKLKQLFLVIFLHSFGEKNGISTKKLTGLLWPGMSAQSAKNTRGTNIQNLRAVLSSCNEISVDFKHKLWSINITENCLCDYHLATHLIKQIISSNHNASLLSSTLPSLVTILNRGRLLNNSNASWLDPYIEKFSHHLIEQCFIYIDDLAIKENGKLILSIIDVVYLYDDLNEKALRIKMQVLIQQGKLSFAKTTYDNFVKLYQKLYKDTYTTSFEDSISAYNDHSITK
;
A
#
# COMPACT_ATOMS: atom_id res chain seq x y z
N MET A 1 7.33 37.83 5.23
CA MET A 1 8.17 36.95 6.09
C MET A 1 7.55 35.56 6.35
N PHE A 2 6.23 35.44 6.57
CA PHE A 2 5.55 34.16 6.86
C PHE A 2 5.53 33.14 5.69
N TYR A 3 5.40 33.58 4.44
CA TYR A 3 5.38 32.69 3.27
C TYR A 3 6.72 31.98 3.05
N TYR A 4 7.83 32.71 3.22
CA TYR A 4 9.19 32.20 3.06
C TYR A 4 9.57 31.16 4.15
N LEU A 5 9.07 31.33 5.37
CA LEU A 5 9.27 30.37 6.45
C LEU A 5 8.47 29.07 6.23
N LYS A 6 7.27 29.16 5.65
CA LYS A 6 6.43 27.99 5.32
C LYS A 6 7.06 27.16 4.20
N THR A 7 7.54 27.80 3.14
CA THR A 7 8.21 27.09 2.03
C THR A 7 9.56 26.50 2.43
N ARG A 8 10.31 27.17 3.33
CA ARG A 8 11.57 26.65 3.89
C ARG A 8 11.35 25.45 4.82
N LYS A 9 10.31 25.45 5.67
CA LYS A 9 9.93 24.28 6.49
C LYS A 9 9.48 23.09 5.65
N LEU A 10 8.67 23.30 4.61
CA LEU A 10 8.26 22.25 3.67
C LEU A 10 9.46 21.69 2.89
N LYS A 11 10.44 22.51 2.50
CA LYS A 11 11.69 22.05 1.87
C LYS A 11 12.57 21.24 2.83
N ILE A 12 12.67 21.63 4.10
CA ILE A 12 13.43 20.88 5.13
C ILE A 12 12.74 19.55 5.46
N GLN A 13 11.41 19.51 5.52
CA GLN A 13 10.64 18.28 5.75
C GLN A 13 10.67 17.33 4.56
N ASN A 14 10.54 17.85 3.33
CA ASN A 14 10.70 17.06 2.12
C ASN A 14 12.13 16.55 1.98
N SER A 15 13.15 17.30 2.42
CA SER A 15 14.54 16.81 2.41
C SER A 15 14.81 15.76 3.49
N GLN A 16 14.17 15.83 4.66
CA GLN A 16 14.26 14.79 5.70
C GLN A 16 13.55 13.49 5.30
N GLN A 17 12.33 13.57 4.75
CA GLN A 17 11.62 12.39 4.21
C GLN A 17 12.34 11.83 2.96
N LYS A 18 12.90 12.70 2.11
CA LYS A 18 13.70 12.29 0.95
C LYS A 18 15.03 11.67 1.37
N GLN A 19 15.69 12.17 2.43
CA GLN A 19 16.92 11.57 2.97
C GLN A 19 16.65 10.22 3.65
N GLN A 20 15.57 10.11 4.44
CA GLN A 20 15.14 8.83 5.02
C GLN A 20 14.79 7.81 3.93
N GLY A 21 14.04 8.23 2.89
CA GLY A 21 13.74 7.40 1.73
C GLY A 21 14.96 7.02 0.89
N LEU A 22 15.90 7.96 0.66
CA LEU A 22 17.15 7.71 -0.07
C LEU A 22 18.10 6.77 0.69
N ASN A 23 18.18 6.88 2.02
CA ASN A 23 18.98 5.95 2.83
C ASN A 23 18.38 4.55 2.80
N TYR A 24 17.05 4.45 2.80
CA TYR A 24 16.30 3.19 2.71
C TYR A 24 16.40 2.54 1.32
N ALA A 25 16.32 3.33 0.24
CA ALA A 25 16.44 2.83 -1.13
C ALA A 25 17.87 2.37 -1.46
N ARG A 26 18.90 3.06 -0.93
CA ARG A 26 20.30 2.62 -1.06
C ARG A 26 20.60 1.31 -0.32
N THR A 27 19.79 0.95 0.67
CA THR A 27 19.98 -0.32 1.38
C THR A 27 19.45 -1.51 0.59
N LEU A 28 18.42 -1.32 -0.27
CA LEU A 28 17.69 -2.40 -0.97
C LEU A 28 18.51 -3.21 -1.98
N ASP A 29 19.62 -2.69 -2.49
CA ASP A 29 20.51 -3.48 -3.36
C ASP A 29 21.14 -4.69 -2.62
N SER A 30 20.92 -4.83 -1.30
CA SER A 30 21.36 -5.99 -0.49
C SER A 30 20.52 -6.31 0.78
N ILE A 31 19.22 -5.96 0.85
CA ILE A 31 18.41 -6.28 2.06
C ILE A 31 18.01 -7.76 2.06
N SER A 32 18.69 -8.55 2.87
CA SER A 32 18.01 -9.63 3.59
C SER A 32 17.14 -8.97 4.67
N GLU A 33 15.83 -9.26 4.71
CA GLU A 33 14.92 -8.74 5.75
C GLU A 33 15.42 -8.98 7.18
N ASN A 34 16.34 -9.93 7.33
CA ASN A 34 17.05 -10.28 8.57
C ASN A 34 17.88 -9.13 9.17
N ASN A 35 18.18 -8.07 8.41
CA ASN A 35 18.95 -6.94 8.93
C ASN A 35 18.13 -6.01 9.83
N PHE A 36 16.80 -6.05 9.75
CA PHE A 36 15.91 -5.25 10.60
C PHE A 36 15.41 -6.06 11.78
N LYS A 37 15.72 -5.60 12.99
CA LYS A 37 15.27 -6.25 14.22
C LYS A 37 13.77 -6.08 14.42
N GLU A 38 13.21 -4.97 13.99
CA GLU A 38 11.78 -4.67 14.13
C GLU A 38 11.16 -4.44 12.77
N LYS A 39 9.90 -4.89 12.60
CA LYS A 39 9.24 -4.92 11.29
C LYS A 39 7.76 -4.59 11.44
N ILE A 40 7.23 -3.76 10.56
CA ILE A 40 5.80 -3.51 10.41
C ILE A 40 5.39 -3.96 9.01
N TYR A 41 4.43 -4.89 8.97
CA TYR A 41 3.82 -5.34 7.73
C TYR A 41 2.36 -4.89 7.68
N CYS A 42 2.02 -4.21 6.59
CA CYS A 42 0.71 -3.61 6.32
C CYS A 42 0.06 -4.21 5.07
N PHE A 43 0.79 -4.85 4.17
CA PHE A 43 0.21 -5.55 3.02
C PHE A 43 -0.20 -6.97 3.42
N GLY A 44 -1.50 -7.23 3.46
CA GLY A 44 -2.09 -8.36 4.16
C GLY A 44 -2.58 -7.95 5.56
N SER A 45 -2.55 -8.89 6.51
CA SER A 45 -2.89 -8.59 7.91
C SER A 45 -1.82 -7.71 8.54
N LEU A 46 -2.23 -6.79 9.44
CA LEU A 46 -1.26 -5.99 10.20
C LEU A 46 -0.42 -6.91 11.11
N HIS A 47 0.89 -6.85 10.94
CA HIS A 47 1.88 -7.46 11.83
C HIS A 47 2.86 -6.39 12.33
N ILE A 48 3.24 -6.48 13.61
CA ILE A 48 4.27 -5.62 14.21
C ILE A 48 5.22 -6.55 14.96
N LEU A 49 6.35 -6.86 14.34
CA LEU A 49 7.37 -7.74 14.92
C LEU A 49 8.35 -6.91 15.74
N ASN A 50 8.52 -7.29 17.01
CA ASN A 50 9.57 -6.71 17.84
C ASN A 50 10.94 -7.36 17.57
N SER A 51 11.98 -6.93 18.29
CA SER A 51 13.36 -7.43 18.17
C SER A 51 13.55 -8.93 18.44
N LYS A 52 12.52 -9.65 18.91
CA LYS A 52 12.50 -11.10 19.13
C LYS A 52 11.60 -11.83 18.12
N ASP A 53 11.21 -11.17 17.03
CA ASP A 53 10.25 -11.64 16.02
C ASP A 53 8.88 -12.06 16.61
N ILE A 54 8.50 -11.51 17.77
CA ILE A 54 7.17 -11.70 18.34
C ILE A 54 6.23 -10.67 17.73
N ASP A 55 5.12 -11.13 17.15
CA ASP A 55 4.09 -10.25 16.61
C ASP A 55 3.23 -9.62 17.71
N ILE A 56 3.54 -8.38 18.06
CA ILE A 56 2.83 -7.63 19.09
C ILE A 56 1.51 -7.04 18.58
N ALA A 57 1.21 -7.11 17.27
CA ALA A 57 -0.09 -6.71 16.76
C ALA A 57 -1.22 -7.60 17.32
N LEU A 58 -0.90 -8.84 17.71
CA LEU A 58 -1.81 -9.77 18.38
C LEU A 58 -2.24 -9.30 19.78
N ASN A 59 -1.42 -8.47 20.43
CA ASN A 59 -1.71 -7.91 21.75
C ASN A 59 -2.55 -6.62 21.68
N LEU A 60 -2.83 -6.11 20.48
CA LEU A 60 -3.69 -4.95 20.28
C LEU A 60 -5.16 -5.39 20.32
N SER A 61 -5.90 -4.93 21.33
CA SER A 61 -7.36 -5.03 21.29
C SER A 61 -7.91 -4.33 20.04
N PRO A 62 -9.14 -4.65 19.57
CA PRO A 62 -9.70 -4.04 18.37
C PRO A 62 -9.65 -2.50 18.37
N LYS A 63 -9.88 -1.87 19.54
CA LYS A 63 -9.81 -0.41 19.68
C LYS A 63 -8.37 0.11 19.67
N LEU A 64 -7.41 -0.60 20.28
CA LEU A 64 -5.99 -0.24 20.21
C LEU A 64 -5.44 -0.39 18.79
N LYS A 65 -5.86 -1.42 18.05
CA LYS A 65 -5.52 -1.61 16.64
C LYS A 65 -6.04 -0.44 15.80
N GLN A 66 -7.30 -0.04 15.98
CA GLN A 66 -7.84 1.16 15.32
C GLN A 66 -7.04 2.43 15.71
N LEU A 67 -6.73 2.62 16.99
CA LEU A 67 -5.93 3.75 17.47
C LEU A 67 -4.55 3.81 16.82
N PHE A 68 -3.84 2.68 16.79
CA PHE A 68 -2.55 2.55 16.11
C PHE A 68 -2.68 2.93 14.64
N LEU A 69 -3.62 2.33 13.91
CA LEU A 69 -3.78 2.54 12.47
C LEU A 69 -4.14 3.99 12.11
N VAL A 70 -5.04 4.64 12.86
CA VAL A 70 -5.36 6.06 12.63
C VAL A 70 -4.11 6.92 12.79
N ILE A 71 -3.36 6.74 13.88
CA ILE A 71 -2.15 7.54 14.12
C ILE A 71 -1.10 7.22 13.05
N PHE A 72 -0.86 5.94 12.76
CA PHE A 72 0.09 5.45 11.77
C PHE A 72 -0.17 6.08 10.39
N LEU A 73 -1.36 5.90 9.82
CA LEU A 73 -1.71 6.41 8.49
C LEU A 73 -1.61 7.94 8.40
N HIS A 74 -1.93 8.65 9.49
CA HIS A 74 -1.77 10.10 9.54
C HIS A 74 -0.34 10.58 9.72
N SER A 75 0.54 9.75 10.29
CA SER A 75 1.97 10.08 10.50
C SER A 75 2.73 10.15 9.19
N PHE A 76 2.27 9.42 8.17
CA PHE A 76 2.85 9.42 6.83
C PHE A 76 2.07 10.29 5.82
N GLY A 77 1.04 11.01 6.29
CA GLY A 77 0.32 12.00 5.50
C GLY A 77 0.95 13.39 5.55
N GLU A 78 0.38 14.34 4.81
CA GLU A 78 0.92 15.71 4.65
C GLU A 78 1.23 16.47 5.94
N LYS A 79 0.51 16.16 7.03
CA LYS A 79 0.64 16.85 8.32
C LYS A 79 1.55 16.15 9.32
N ASN A 80 2.11 14.99 8.96
CA ASN A 80 2.96 14.15 9.82
C ASN A 80 2.33 13.89 11.20
N GLY A 81 1.02 13.59 11.22
CA GLY A 81 0.28 13.28 12.44
C GLY A 81 -1.18 13.72 12.41
N ILE A 82 -1.91 13.38 13.48
CA ILE A 82 -3.33 13.65 13.65
C ILE A 82 -3.60 14.50 14.90
N SER A 83 -4.45 15.51 14.78
CA SER A 83 -4.84 16.32 15.93
C SER A 83 -5.72 15.54 16.90
N THR A 84 -5.64 15.88 18.19
CA THR A 84 -6.49 15.28 19.23
C THR A 84 -7.99 15.37 18.90
N LYS A 85 -8.45 16.48 18.30
CA LYS A 85 -9.84 16.67 17.88
C LYS A 85 -10.25 15.66 16.81
N LYS A 86 -9.44 15.53 15.74
CA LYS A 86 -9.72 14.60 14.64
C LYS A 86 -9.64 13.14 15.11
N LEU A 87 -8.61 12.80 15.90
CA LEU A 87 -8.43 11.45 16.45
C LEU A 87 -9.64 11.03 17.28
N THR A 88 -10.10 11.93 18.14
CA THR A 88 -11.27 11.67 19.00
C THR A 88 -12.54 11.49 18.18
N GLY A 89 -12.78 12.36 17.18
CA GLY A 89 -13.95 12.27 16.33
C GLY A 89 -14.03 10.98 15.51
N LEU A 90 -12.89 10.39 15.12
CA LEU A 90 -12.86 9.13 14.38
C LEU A 90 -13.11 7.90 15.27
N LEU A 91 -12.53 7.86 16.47
CA LEU A 91 -12.53 6.64 17.29
C LEU A 91 -13.63 6.57 18.35
N TRP A 92 -14.10 7.74 18.79
CA TRP A 92 -15.04 7.93 19.89
C TRP A 92 -16.09 8.99 19.55
N PRO A 93 -16.85 8.82 18.45
CA PRO A 93 -17.90 9.76 18.09
C PRO A 93 -18.97 9.81 19.19
N GLY A 94 -19.52 11.01 19.45
CA GLY A 94 -20.61 11.20 20.41
C GLY A 94 -20.22 11.22 21.89
N MET A 95 -18.95 10.97 22.25
CA MET A 95 -18.51 11.07 23.65
C MET A 95 -18.36 12.54 24.10
N SER A 96 -18.71 12.82 25.36
CA SER A 96 -18.46 14.13 25.97
C SER A 96 -16.96 14.42 26.02
N ALA A 97 -16.58 15.71 26.02
CA ALA A 97 -15.18 16.12 25.99
C ALA A 97 -14.35 15.51 27.13
N GLN A 98 -14.91 15.44 28.34
CA GLN A 98 -14.26 14.86 29.51
C GLN A 98 -14.10 13.34 29.40
N SER A 99 -15.16 12.62 29.00
CA SER A 99 -15.12 11.16 28.85
C SER A 99 -14.16 10.74 27.73
N ALA A 100 -14.18 11.47 26.61
CA ALA A 100 -13.27 11.26 25.49
C ALA A 100 -11.80 11.52 25.88
N LYS A 101 -11.52 12.53 26.71
CA LYS A 101 -10.17 12.81 27.22
C LYS A 101 -9.64 11.63 28.04
N ASN A 102 -10.43 11.13 29.00
CA ASN A 102 -10.04 10.03 29.87
C ASN A 102 -9.85 8.72 29.07
N THR A 103 -10.79 8.43 28.18
CA THR A 103 -10.75 7.23 27.32
C THR A 103 -9.55 7.26 26.39
N ARG A 104 -9.28 8.39 25.72
CA ARG A 104 -8.10 8.55 24.87
C ARG A 104 -6.81 8.40 25.66
N GLY A 105 -6.70 9.04 26.83
CA GLY A 105 -5.51 8.94 27.69
C GLY A 105 -5.19 7.49 28.05
N THR A 106 -6.20 6.74 28.49
CA THR A 106 -6.07 5.31 28.82
C THR A 106 -5.66 4.48 27.60
N ASN A 107 -6.31 4.65 26.46
CA ASN A 107 -5.97 3.89 25.25
C ASN A 107 -4.57 4.23 24.71
N ILE A 108 -4.12 5.49 24.79
CA ILE A 108 -2.75 5.88 24.42
C ILE A 108 -1.73 5.22 25.35
N GLN A 109 -2.00 5.21 26.66
CA GLN A 109 -1.12 4.56 27.63
C GLN A 109 -1.02 3.06 27.36
N ASN A 110 -2.15 2.40 27.09
CA ASN A 110 -2.17 0.97 26.76
C ASN A 110 -1.47 0.67 25.44
N LEU A 111 -1.65 1.51 24.42
CA LEU A 111 -0.92 1.38 23.15
C LEU A 111 0.59 1.49 23.37
N ARG A 112 1.05 2.47 24.15
CA ARG A 112 2.47 2.61 24.51
C ARG A 112 2.99 1.41 25.29
N ALA A 113 2.18 0.84 26.19
CA ALA A 113 2.56 -0.36 26.92
C ALA A 113 2.78 -1.55 25.98
N VAL A 114 1.89 -1.77 25.00
CA VAL A 114 2.09 -2.83 23.99
C VAL A 114 3.35 -2.59 23.15
N LEU A 115 3.56 -1.35 22.70
CA LEU A 115 4.72 -0.95 21.92
C LEU A 115 6.03 -0.90 22.73
N SER A 116 6.01 -0.99 24.05
CA SER A 116 7.21 -0.88 24.90
C SER A 116 8.24 -2.00 24.67
N SER A 117 7.84 -3.09 24.02
CA SER A 117 8.75 -4.16 23.58
C SER A 117 9.48 -3.86 22.27
N CYS A 118 9.12 -2.76 21.59
CA CYS A 118 9.78 -2.22 20.42
C CYS A 118 10.66 -1.02 20.82
N ASN A 119 11.88 -0.97 20.30
CA ASN A 119 12.81 0.14 20.48
C ASN A 119 12.68 1.19 19.37
N GLU A 120 12.24 0.77 18.18
CA GLU A 120 12.28 1.57 16.96
C GLU A 120 10.91 2.16 16.58
N ILE A 121 9.87 1.84 17.36
CA ILE A 121 8.47 2.24 17.13
C ILE A 121 7.93 2.95 18.38
N SER A 122 7.50 4.20 18.26
CA SER A 122 6.94 4.96 19.40
C SER A 122 5.72 5.81 19.04
N VAL A 123 4.91 6.15 20.04
CA VAL A 123 3.78 7.09 19.91
C VAL A 123 4.14 8.42 20.55
N ASP A 124 4.30 9.44 19.73
CA ASP A 124 4.67 10.80 20.11
C ASP A 124 3.46 11.75 20.10
N PHE A 125 3.53 12.79 20.93
CA PHE A 125 2.64 13.94 20.85
C PHE A 125 3.48 15.22 20.77
N LYS A 126 3.64 15.76 19.57
CA LYS A 126 4.46 16.96 19.30
C LYS A 126 3.63 17.96 18.49
N HIS A 127 3.77 19.25 18.79
CA HIS A 127 3.04 20.32 18.08
C HIS A 127 1.52 20.10 17.98
N LYS A 128 0.89 19.56 19.03
CA LYS A 128 -0.54 19.23 19.10
C LYS A 128 -1.00 18.11 18.14
N LEU A 129 -0.06 17.33 17.61
CA LEU A 129 -0.31 16.19 16.73
C LEU A 129 0.21 14.90 17.37
N TRP A 130 -0.59 13.85 17.26
CA TRP A 130 -0.19 12.48 17.55
C TRP A 130 0.46 11.86 16.32
N SER A 131 1.57 11.17 16.50
CA SER A 131 2.27 10.47 15.42
C SER A 131 2.91 9.17 15.91
N ILE A 132 2.99 8.18 15.03
CA ILE A 132 3.89 7.04 15.15
C ILE A 132 5.23 7.48 14.58
N ASN A 133 6.28 7.37 15.40
CA ASN A 133 7.64 7.51 14.94
C ASN A 133 8.22 6.12 14.68
N ILE A 134 8.86 5.96 13.53
CA ILE A 134 9.56 4.75 13.12
C ILE A 134 10.98 5.18 12.77
N THR A 135 11.99 4.58 13.39
CA THR A 135 13.38 4.89 13.06
C THR A 135 13.82 4.16 11.79
N GLU A 136 15.02 4.46 11.31
CA GLU A 136 15.63 3.78 10.16
C GLU A 136 15.97 2.30 10.41
N ASN A 137 15.96 1.84 11.67
CA ASN A 137 16.27 0.45 12.04
C ASN A 137 15.04 -0.46 12.07
N CYS A 138 13.86 0.05 11.68
CA CYS A 138 12.65 -0.74 11.56
C CYS A 138 12.24 -0.86 10.09
N LEU A 139 11.96 -2.09 9.64
CA LEU A 139 11.34 -2.33 8.35
C LEU A 139 9.88 -1.86 8.41
N CYS A 140 9.39 -1.14 7.41
CA CYS A 140 7.97 -0.81 7.28
C CYS A 140 7.59 -0.93 5.81
N ASP A 141 6.86 -1.99 5.46
CA ASP A 141 6.55 -2.33 4.07
C ASP A 141 5.67 -1.26 3.38
N TYR A 142 4.78 -0.59 4.13
CA TYR A 142 3.98 0.53 3.65
C TYR A 142 4.84 1.74 3.30
N HIS A 143 5.80 2.10 4.18
CA HIS A 143 6.73 3.19 3.93
C HIS A 143 7.58 2.90 2.69
N LEU A 144 8.06 1.67 2.60
CA LEU A 144 8.78 1.14 1.46
C LEU A 144 8.01 1.26 0.14
N ALA A 145 6.82 0.67 0.06
CA ALA A 145 6.03 0.67 -1.16
C ALA A 145 5.70 2.09 -1.60
N THR A 146 5.28 2.97 -0.67
CA THR A 146 4.98 4.36 -0.99
C THR A 146 6.21 5.16 -1.43
N HIS A 147 7.40 4.85 -0.90
CA HIS A 147 8.65 5.43 -1.37
C HIS A 147 8.98 4.98 -2.80
N LEU A 148 8.92 3.67 -3.09
CA LEU A 148 9.22 3.13 -4.42
C LEU A 148 8.26 3.67 -5.48
N ILE A 149 6.95 3.75 -5.17
CA ILE A 149 5.94 4.37 -6.05
C ILE A 149 6.32 5.83 -6.35
N LYS A 150 6.61 6.63 -5.31
CA LYS A 150 7.03 8.03 -5.49
C LYS A 150 8.32 8.16 -6.30
N GLN A 151 9.27 7.27 -6.09
CA GLN A 151 10.55 7.26 -6.80
C GLN A 151 10.32 7.03 -8.30
N ILE A 152 9.52 6.02 -8.67
CA ILE A 152 9.15 5.73 -10.06
C ILE A 152 8.45 6.93 -10.70
N ILE A 153 7.42 7.48 -10.05
CA ILE A 153 6.68 8.65 -10.54
C ILE A 153 7.61 9.85 -10.73
N SER A 154 8.47 10.15 -9.75
CA SER A 154 9.38 11.31 -9.80
C SER A 154 10.48 11.19 -10.86
N SER A 155 10.75 9.96 -11.32
CA SER A 155 11.70 9.69 -12.40
C SER A 155 11.07 9.78 -13.79
N ASN A 156 9.79 10.16 -13.89
CA ASN A 156 8.99 10.09 -15.12
C ASN A 156 9.10 8.71 -15.79
N HIS A 157 9.00 7.64 -14.98
CA HIS A 157 8.99 6.27 -15.50
C HIS A 157 10.26 5.90 -16.28
N ASN A 158 11.43 6.38 -15.83
CA ASN A 158 12.69 6.03 -16.46
C ASN A 158 12.88 4.49 -16.53
N ALA A 159 13.07 3.96 -17.73
CA ALA A 159 13.09 2.51 -17.96
C ALA A 159 14.10 1.73 -17.10
N SER A 160 15.31 2.25 -16.88
CA SER A 160 16.33 1.59 -16.05
C SER A 160 15.97 1.59 -14.56
N LEU A 161 15.32 2.66 -14.09
CA LEU A 161 14.85 2.74 -12.71
C LEU A 161 13.62 1.86 -12.51
N LEU A 162 12.70 1.87 -13.48
CA LEU A 162 11.50 1.04 -13.45
C LEU A 162 11.88 -0.45 -13.39
N SER A 163 12.78 -0.91 -14.26
CA SER A 163 13.20 -2.32 -14.31
C SER A 163 13.86 -2.83 -13.02
N SER A 164 14.58 -1.96 -12.30
CA SER A 164 15.23 -2.30 -11.03
C SER A 164 14.31 -2.17 -9.82
N THR A 165 13.41 -1.20 -9.83
CA THR A 165 12.59 -0.83 -8.66
C THR A 165 11.27 -1.61 -8.61
N LEU A 166 10.65 -1.82 -9.77
CA LEU A 166 9.31 -2.40 -9.90
C LEU A 166 9.22 -3.85 -9.36
N PRO A 167 10.20 -4.76 -9.59
CA PRO A 167 10.14 -6.11 -9.02
C PRO A 167 10.06 -6.12 -7.49
N SER A 168 10.83 -5.25 -6.83
CA SER A 168 10.83 -5.10 -5.37
C SER A 168 9.50 -4.55 -4.87
N LEU A 169 8.95 -3.53 -5.55
CA LEU A 169 7.63 -2.99 -5.24
C LEU A 169 6.54 -4.06 -5.37
N VAL A 170 6.51 -4.79 -6.48
CA VAL A 170 5.53 -5.85 -6.74
C VAL A 170 5.62 -6.97 -5.71
N THR A 171 6.84 -7.33 -5.27
CA THR A 171 7.04 -8.32 -4.21
C THR A 171 6.38 -7.91 -2.89
N ILE A 172 6.47 -6.62 -2.53
CA ILE A 172 5.83 -6.09 -1.33
C ILE A 172 4.30 -6.10 -1.48
N LEU A 173 3.80 -5.58 -2.61
CA LEU A 173 2.37 -5.44 -2.87
C LEU A 173 1.64 -6.80 -2.96
N ASN A 174 2.31 -7.83 -3.49
CA ASN A 174 1.76 -9.18 -3.62
C ASN A 174 1.61 -9.93 -2.29
N ARG A 175 2.07 -9.39 -1.15
CA ARG A 175 1.80 -9.96 0.18
C ARG A 175 0.32 -9.92 0.54
N GLY A 176 -0.43 -8.99 -0.04
CA GLY A 176 -1.87 -8.91 0.12
C GLY A 176 -2.40 -7.49 0.13
N ARG A 177 -3.73 -7.38 0.16
CA ARG A 177 -4.43 -6.10 0.24
C ARG A 177 -3.98 -5.31 1.47
N LEU A 178 -3.77 -4.01 1.31
CA LEU A 178 -3.42 -3.10 2.39
C LEU A 178 -4.39 -3.21 3.58
N LEU A 179 -3.86 -3.52 4.76
CA LEU A 179 -4.56 -3.65 6.03
C LEU A 179 -5.77 -4.59 5.97
N ASN A 180 -5.59 -5.73 5.27
CA ASN A 180 -6.61 -6.75 5.11
C ASN A 180 -7.24 -7.15 6.47
N ASN A 181 -8.55 -7.41 6.47
CA ASN A 181 -9.34 -7.75 7.67
C ASN A 181 -9.48 -6.63 8.73
N SER A 182 -9.21 -5.37 8.38
CA SER A 182 -9.43 -4.23 9.31
C SER A 182 -10.84 -3.67 9.17
N ASN A 183 -11.74 -4.04 10.09
CA ASN A 183 -13.17 -3.67 10.05
C ASN A 183 -13.46 -2.30 10.67
N ALA A 184 -12.90 -1.23 10.11
CA ALA A 184 -13.13 0.13 10.60
C ALA A 184 -13.66 1.03 9.49
N SER A 185 -14.89 1.53 9.62
CA SER A 185 -15.52 2.36 8.55
C SER A 185 -14.76 3.63 8.20
N TRP A 186 -14.00 4.21 9.14
CA TRP A 186 -13.15 5.36 8.85
C TRP A 186 -11.93 5.01 7.98
N LEU A 187 -11.57 3.73 7.88
CA LEU A 187 -10.44 3.23 7.11
C LEU A 187 -10.79 3.08 5.62
N ASP A 188 -12.05 2.81 5.28
CA ASP A 188 -12.50 2.57 3.91
C ASP A 188 -12.05 3.66 2.93
N PRO A 189 -12.21 4.97 3.22
CA PRO A 189 -11.75 6.02 2.30
C PRO A 189 -10.22 6.05 2.10
N TYR A 190 -9.43 5.57 3.08
CA TYR A 190 -7.98 5.46 2.92
C TYR A 190 -7.61 4.31 2.00
N ILE A 191 -8.26 3.16 2.17
CA ILE A 191 -8.01 1.97 1.34
C ILE A 191 -8.48 2.22 -0.09
N GLU A 192 -9.65 2.84 -0.27
CA GLU A 192 -10.19 3.18 -1.59
C GLU A 192 -9.28 4.17 -2.34
N LYS A 193 -8.84 5.24 -1.67
CA LYS A 193 -7.90 6.20 -2.28
C LYS A 193 -6.58 5.52 -2.65
N PHE A 194 -6.06 4.66 -1.78
CA PHE A 194 -4.83 3.93 -2.04
C PHE A 194 -5.00 2.94 -3.20
N SER A 195 -6.09 2.17 -3.22
CA SER A 195 -6.35 1.16 -4.26
C SER A 195 -6.55 1.78 -5.62
N HIS A 196 -7.33 2.86 -5.71
CA HIS A 196 -7.54 3.57 -6.97
C HIS A 196 -6.21 4.07 -7.56
N HIS A 197 -5.41 4.76 -6.74
CA HIS A 197 -4.11 5.24 -7.17
C HIS A 197 -3.17 4.09 -7.54
N LEU A 198 -3.16 3.00 -6.76
CA LEU A 198 -2.29 1.86 -7.03
C LEU A 198 -2.66 1.16 -8.35
N ILE A 199 -3.94 0.93 -8.63
CA ILE A 199 -4.40 0.30 -9.88
C ILE A 199 -4.02 1.16 -11.09
N GLU A 200 -4.25 2.47 -11.00
CA GLU A 200 -3.83 3.43 -12.04
C GLU A 200 -2.32 3.31 -12.32
N GLN A 201 -1.50 3.34 -11.27
CA GLN A 201 -0.05 3.20 -11.39
C GLN A 201 0.36 1.83 -11.97
N CYS A 202 -0.29 0.74 -11.56
CA CYS A 202 -0.02 -0.59 -12.10
C CYS A 202 -0.20 -0.64 -13.62
N PHE A 203 -1.27 -0.02 -14.14
CA PHE A 203 -1.48 0.01 -15.57
C PHE A 203 -0.48 0.89 -16.31
N ILE A 204 -0.10 2.04 -15.75
CA ILE A 204 0.96 2.86 -16.34
C ILE A 204 2.27 2.07 -16.40
N TYR A 205 2.62 1.35 -15.33
CA TYR A 205 3.83 0.51 -15.32
C TYR A 205 3.77 -0.61 -16.36
N ILE A 206 2.60 -1.22 -16.58
CA ILE A 206 2.42 -2.24 -17.62
C ILE A 206 2.56 -1.63 -19.01
N ASP A 207 1.98 -0.44 -19.24
CA ASP A 207 2.03 0.24 -20.53
C ASP A 207 3.48 0.62 -20.92
N ASP A 208 4.36 0.80 -19.93
CA ASP A 208 5.81 1.03 -20.11
C ASP A 208 6.64 -0.26 -20.35
N LEU A 209 6.03 -1.46 -20.25
CA LEU A 209 6.71 -2.75 -20.35
C LEU A 209 6.37 -3.50 -21.64
N ALA A 210 7.40 -3.96 -22.36
CA ALA A 210 7.19 -4.88 -23.48
C ALA A 210 6.74 -6.26 -22.98
N ILE A 211 5.55 -6.72 -23.39
CA ILE A 211 4.94 -7.98 -22.92
C ILE A 211 5.86 -9.19 -23.19
N LYS A 212 6.50 -9.22 -24.36
CA LYS A 212 7.39 -10.31 -24.78
C LYS A 212 8.54 -10.55 -23.80
N GLU A 213 9.06 -9.47 -23.22
CA GLU A 213 10.23 -9.49 -22.34
C GLU A 213 9.84 -9.59 -20.87
N ASN A 214 8.71 -8.98 -20.50
CA ASN A 214 8.33 -8.75 -19.10
C ASN A 214 7.09 -9.53 -18.65
N GLY A 215 6.62 -10.52 -19.43
CA GLY A 215 5.36 -11.22 -19.16
C GLY A 215 5.19 -11.75 -17.73
N LYS A 216 6.26 -12.29 -17.10
CA LYS A 216 6.20 -12.74 -15.70
C LYS A 216 5.95 -11.60 -14.71
N LEU A 217 6.62 -10.46 -14.90
CA LEU A 217 6.44 -9.28 -14.06
C LEU A 217 5.05 -8.68 -14.26
N ILE A 218 4.60 -8.58 -15.52
CA ILE A 218 3.25 -8.09 -15.87
C ILE A 218 2.19 -8.95 -15.17
N LEU A 219 2.28 -10.29 -15.24
CA LEU A 219 1.35 -11.17 -14.52
C LEU A 219 1.38 -10.93 -13.01
N SER A 220 2.56 -10.68 -12.44
CA SER A 220 2.71 -10.38 -11.02
C SER A 220 2.08 -9.03 -10.63
N ILE A 221 2.10 -8.03 -11.53
CA ILE A 221 1.40 -6.74 -11.34
C ILE A 221 -0.12 -6.95 -11.45
N ILE A 222 -0.57 -7.77 -12.40
CA ILE A 222 -1.99 -8.10 -12.54
C ILE A 222 -2.51 -8.80 -11.28
N ASP A 223 -1.74 -9.70 -10.68
CA ASP A 223 -2.12 -10.33 -9.42
C ASP A 223 -2.27 -9.30 -8.29
N VAL A 224 -1.45 -8.22 -8.27
CA VAL A 224 -1.67 -7.07 -7.37
C VAL A 224 -3.00 -6.38 -7.66
N VAL A 225 -3.33 -6.11 -8.92
CA VAL A 225 -4.62 -5.47 -9.28
C VAL A 225 -5.80 -6.30 -8.76
N TYR A 226 -5.76 -7.62 -8.92
CA TYR A 226 -6.81 -8.53 -8.44
C TYR A 226 -6.95 -8.60 -6.92
N LEU A 227 -5.94 -8.18 -6.13
CA LEU A 227 -6.11 -8.04 -4.68
C LEU A 227 -7.10 -6.92 -4.30
N TYR A 228 -7.34 -5.97 -5.21
CA TYR A 228 -8.18 -4.80 -4.99
C TYR A 228 -9.43 -4.77 -5.87
N ASP A 229 -9.36 -5.34 -7.08
CA ASP A 229 -10.44 -5.38 -8.06
C ASP A 229 -10.35 -6.70 -8.86
N ASP A 230 -10.98 -7.75 -8.32
CA ASP A 230 -10.97 -9.11 -8.88
C ASP A 230 -11.81 -9.26 -10.16
N LEU A 231 -12.64 -8.25 -10.47
CA LEU A 231 -13.41 -8.14 -11.70
C LEU A 231 -12.91 -7.02 -12.64
N ASN A 232 -11.62 -6.69 -12.55
CA ASN A 232 -11.01 -5.72 -13.47
C ASN A 232 -10.87 -6.27 -14.90
N GLU A 233 -11.62 -5.72 -15.85
CA GLU A 233 -11.60 -6.15 -17.24
C GLU A 233 -10.28 -5.87 -17.97
N LYS A 234 -9.64 -4.71 -17.71
CA LYS A 234 -8.34 -4.38 -18.34
C LYS A 234 -7.28 -5.40 -17.90
N ALA A 235 -7.28 -5.76 -16.61
CA ALA A 235 -6.40 -6.77 -16.06
C ALA A 235 -6.64 -8.16 -16.67
N LEU A 236 -7.91 -8.56 -16.84
CA LEU A 236 -8.29 -9.79 -17.53
C LEU A 236 -7.69 -9.85 -18.94
N ARG A 237 -7.88 -8.79 -19.74
CA ARG A 237 -7.39 -8.73 -21.12
C ARG A 237 -5.87 -8.86 -21.18
N ILE A 238 -5.14 -8.10 -20.38
CA ILE A 238 -3.67 -8.16 -20.31
C ILE A 238 -3.19 -9.56 -19.90
N LYS A 239 -3.81 -10.18 -18.89
CA LYS A 239 -3.46 -11.54 -18.43
C LYS A 239 -3.62 -12.56 -19.56
N MET A 240 -4.74 -12.49 -20.29
CA MET A 240 -4.96 -13.37 -21.44
C MET A 240 -3.95 -13.14 -22.56
N GLN A 241 -3.61 -11.89 -22.87
CA GLN A 241 -2.60 -11.55 -23.88
C GLN A 241 -1.24 -12.17 -23.53
N VAL A 242 -0.78 -12.01 -22.29
CA VAL A 242 0.49 -12.60 -21.84
C VAL A 242 0.45 -14.12 -21.97
N LEU A 243 -0.66 -14.77 -21.60
CA LEU A 243 -0.82 -16.22 -21.72
C LEU A 243 -0.80 -16.69 -23.18
N ILE A 244 -1.51 -15.99 -24.07
CA ILE A 244 -1.55 -16.32 -25.51
C ILE A 244 -0.16 -16.16 -26.13
N GLN A 245 0.56 -15.08 -25.81
CA GLN A 245 1.92 -14.86 -26.30
C GLN A 245 2.90 -15.93 -25.81
N GLN A 246 2.64 -16.53 -24.65
CA GLN A 246 3.39 -17.68 -24.13
C GLN A 246 2.94 -19.03 -24.71
N GLY A 247 2.02 -19.05 -25.68
CA GLY A 247 1.47 -20.28 -26.29
C GLY A 247 0.45 -21.01 -25.40
N LYS A 248 -0.06 -20.37 -24.33
CA LYS A 248 -0.93 -20.97 -23.31
C LYS A 248 -2.41 -20.63 -23.52
N LEU A 249 -2.94 -20.90 -24.72
CA LEU A 249 -4.32 -20.56 -25.08
C LEU A 249 -5.37 -21.20 -24.16
N SER A 250 -5.16 -22.45 -23.73
CA SER A 250 -6.08 -23.13 -22.81
C SER A 250 -6.19 -22.43 -21.44
N PHE A 251 -5.08 -21.92 -20.91
CA PHE A 251 -5.06 -21.14 -19.68
C PHE A 251 -5.73 -19.77 -19.85
N ALA A 252 -5.58 -19.13 -21.02
CA ALA A 252 -6.29 -17.89 -21.32
C ALA A 252 -7.82 -18.10 -21.31
N LYS A 253 -8.31 -19.15 -21.97
CA LYS A 253 -9.75 -19.53 -21.94
C LYS A 253 -10.24 -19.81 -20.53
N THR A 254 -9.48 -20.58 -19.76
CA THR A 254 -9.82 -20.87 -18.35
C THR A 254 -9.87 -19.59 -17.50
N THR A 255 -8.97 -18.65 -17.74
CA THR A 255 -8.96 -17.34 -17.04
C THR A 255 -10.24 -16.55 -17.34
N TYR A 256 -10.63 -16.47 -18.61
CA TYR A 256 -11.89 -15.84 -19.04
C TYR A 256 -13.12 -16.52 -18.43
N ASP A 257 -13.22 -17.84 -18.52
CA ASP A 257 -14.37 -18.59 -17.99
C ASP A 257 -14.53 -18.38 -16.47
N ASN A 258 -13.42 -18.32 -15.74
CA ASN A 258 -13.43 -18.04 -14.31
C ASN A 258 -13.89 -16.61 -14.01
N PHE A 259 -13.46 -15.64 -14.80
CA PHE A 259 -13.94 -14.26 -14.70
C PHE A 259 -15.44 -14.17 -14.94
N VAL A 260 -15.96 -14.77 -16.02
CA VAL A 260 -17.40 -14.77 -16.34
C VAL A 260 -18.21 -15.40 -15.21
N LYS A 261 -17.75 -16.53 -14.66
CA LYS A 261 -18.39 -17.18 -13.50
C LYS A 261 -18.39 -16.28 -12.28
N LEU A 262 -17.29 -15.58 -12.00
CA LEU A 262 -17.19 -14.65 -10.88
C LEU A 262 -18.10 -13.44 -11.07
N TYR A 263 -18.13 -12.86 -12.28
CA TYR A 263 -19.01 -11.76 -12.67
C TYR A 263 -20.47 -12.11 -12.44
N GLN A 264 -20.93 -13.26 -12.98
CA GLN A 264 -22.28 -13.77 -12.78
C GLN A 264 -22.60 -14.02 -11.30
N LYS A 265 -21.63 -14.53 -10.53
CA LYS A 265 -21.82 -14.80 -9.10
C LYS A 265 -22.05 -13.51 -8.31
N LEU A 266 -21.26 -12.47 -8.58
CA LEU A 266 -21.26 -11.20 -7.83
C LEU A 266 -22.36 -10.24 -8.30
N TYR A 267 -22.52 -10.04 -9.62
CA TYR A 267 -23.48 -9.09 -10.18
C TYR A 267 -24.84 -9.70 -10.51
N LYS A 268 -24.97 -11.04 -10.49
CA LYS A 268 -26.18 -11.75 -10.94
C LYS A 268 -26.56 -11.45 -12.39
N ASP A 269 -25.59 -11.03 -13.20
CA ASP A 269 -25.77 -10.65 -14.59
C ASP A 269 -24.74 -11.36 -15.49
N THR A 270 -25.08 -11.50 -16.77
CA THR A 270 -24.24 -12.17 -17.76
C THR A 270 -23.17 -11.23 -18.28
N TYR A 271 -21.90 -11.67 -18.27
CA TYR A 271 -20.83 -10.93 -18.93
C TYR A 271 -21.00 -11.00 -20.45
N THR A 272 -21.11 -9.84 -21.10
CA THR A 272 -21.53 -9.73 -22.51
C THR A 272 -20.38 -9.72 -23.51
N THR A 273 -19.16 -9.37 -23.08
CA THR A 273 -18.00 -9.34 -23.97
C THR A 273 -17.47 -10.74 -24.17
N SER A 274 -17.42 -11.24 -25.41
CA SER A 274 -16.95 -12.59 -25.70
C SER A 274 -15.44 -12.77 -25.47
N PHE A 275 -14.97 -14.02 -25.49
CA PHE A 275 -13.53 -14.31 -25.44
C PHE A 275 -12.82 -13.68 -26.64
N GLU A 276 -13.40 -13.85 -27.84
CA GLU A 276 -12.89 -13.32 -29.10
C GLU A 276 -12.81 -11.79 -29.10
N ASP A 277 -13.83 -11.09 -28.58
CA ASP A 277 -13.82 -9.63 -28.48
C ASP A 277 -12.79 -9.14 -27.47
N SER A 278 -12.64 -9.87 -26.36
CA SER A 278 -11.68 -9.56 -25.30
C SER A 278 -10.22 -9.65 -25.78
N ILE A 279 -9.94 -10.47 -26.80
CA ILE A 279 -8.60 -10.60 -27.42
C ILE A 279 -8.42 -9.70 -28.66
N SER A 280 -9.50 -9.34 -29.37
CA SER A 280 -9.42 -8.63 -30.66
C SER A 280 -9.09 -7.14 -30.54
N ALA A 281 -9.43 -6.51 -29.41
CA ALA A 281 -9.21 -5.07 -29.14
C ALA A 281 -7.73 -4.63 -29.01
N TYR A 282 -6.77 -5.43 -29.48
CA TYR A 282 -5.33 -5.13 -29.40
C TYR A 282 -4.56 -5.43 -30.70
N ASN A 283 -5.12 -6.19 -31.64
CA ASN A 283 -4.43 -6.45 -32.92
C ASN A 283 -4.19 -5.19 -33.76
N ASP A 284 -4.84 -4.06 -33.43
CA ASP A 284 -4.63 -2.75 -34.05
C ASP A 284 -3.42 -1.95 -33.50
N HIS A 285 -2.77 -2.40 -32.43
CA HIS A 285 -1.58 -1.69 -31.86
C HIS A 285 -0.28 -2.49 -31.91
N SER A 286 -0.33 -3.77 -32.27
CA SER A 286 0.87 -4.61 -32.50
C SER A 286 1.48 -4.50 -33.90
N ILE A 287 0.95 -3.63 -34.78
CA ILE A 287 1.56 -3.37 -36.11
C ILE A 287 2.48 -2.13 -36.09
N THR A 288 2.47 -1.33 -35.01
CA THR A 288 3.22 -0.05 -35.01
C THR A 288 3.77 0.29 -33.63
N LYS A 289 4.78 -0.45 -33.16
CA LYS A 289 5.97 0.05 -32.43
C LYS A 289 6.93 -1.06 -32.06
#